data_AF-A0A2P8DVV4-F1
#
_entry.id   AF-A0A2P8DVV4-F1
#
_cell.length_a   1.000
_cell.length_b   1.000
_cell.length_c   1.000
_cell.angle_alpha   90.00
_cell.angle_beta   90.00
_cell.angle_gamma   90.00
#
_symmetry.space_group_name_H-M   'P 1'
#
loop_
_entity.id
_entity.type
_entity.pdbx_description
1 polymer ?
#
loop_
_entity_poly.entity_id
_entity_poly.type
_entity_poly.pdbx_seq_one_letter_code
_entity_poly.pdbx_strand_id
1 'polypeptide(L)'
;MVDQLEQATMVVLIGRIDRRGRLEWVLPKGHVEAGETAEQAAVREVSEETGLTSRVVAAVGDIDYWFGANNRRIHKTVHHFLLEATGGSLSTDDVEVSEVAWVPLDELSGRMRYASERRLARRLPELLAEVAAAPHGDGR
;
A
#
# COMPACT_ATOMS: atom_id res chain seq x y z
N MET A 1 3.22 10.62 -36.15
CA MET A 1 3.41 9.30 -35.49
C MET A 1 3.44 9.61 -34.01
N VAL A 2 2.32 9.39 -33.30
CA VAL A 2 2.26 9.57 -31.84
C VAL A 2 2.47 8.20 -31.22
N ASP A 3 3.60 8.08 -30.54
CA ASP A 3 3.96 6.90 -29.76
C ASP A 3 3.08 6.88 -28.52
N GLN A 4 2.36 5.77 -28.30
CA GLN A 4 1.55 5.58 -27.11
C GLN A 4 2.51 5.32 -25.96
N LEU A 5 2.84 6.38 -25.22
CA LEU A 5 3.64 6.32 -24.00
C LEU A 5 3.07 5.21 -23.11
N GLU A 6 3.88 4.17 -22.87
CA GLU A 6 3.55 3.10 -21.94
C GLU A 6 3.14 3.73 -20.61
N GLN A 7 1.91 3.46 -20.17
CA GLN A 7 1.46 3.92 -18.86
C GLN A 7 2.27 3.17 -17.80
N ALA A 8 3.24 3.85 -17.19
CA ALA A 8 3.99 3.30 -16.07
C ALA A 8 3.02 2.92 -14.95
N THR A 9 3.17 1.72 -14.39
CA THR A 9 2.40 1.33 -13.20
C THR A 9 2.84 2.20 -12.03
N MET A 10 1.90 2.93 -11.45
CA MET A 10 2.13 3.79 -10.29
C MET A 10 1.60 3.11 -9.02
N VAL A 11 2.32 3.28 -7.91
CA VAL A 11 1.95 2.80 -6.58
C VAL A 11 1.89 3.98 -5.63
N VAL A 12 0.86 4.04 -4.80
CA VAL A 12 0.75 5.09 -3.78
C VAL A 12 1.61 4.74 -2.56
N LEU A 13 2.36 5.71 -2.06
CA LEU A 13 3.06 5.66 -0.78
C LEU A 13 2.61 6.80 0.11
N ILE A 14 2.68 6.56 1.42
CA ILE A 14 2.54 7.60 2.44
C ILE A 14 3.92 7.88 3.05
N GLY A 15 4.19 9.17 3.26
CA GLY A 15 5.36 9.69 3.94
C GLY A 15 4.96 10.10 5.35
N ARG A 16 5.68 9.58 6.36
CA ARG A 16 5.49 9.94 7.77
C ARG A 16 6.79 10.45 8.38
N ILE A 17 6.69 11.35 9.35
CA ILE A 17 7.87 11.86 10.06
C ILE A 17 8.21 10.96 11.24
N ASP A 18 9.41 10.39 11.25
CA ASP A 18 9.91 9.59 12.37
C ASP A 18 10.23 10.46 13.60
N ARG A 19 10.52 9.81 14.74
CA ARG A 19 10.87 10.50 16.00
C ARG A 19 12.11 11.40 15.91
N ARG A 20 12.88 11.31 14.83
CA ARG A 20 14.09 12.11 14.57
C ARG A 20 13.83 13.19 13.51
N GLY A 21 12.58 13.41 13.11
CA GLY A 21 12.20 14.45 12.15
C GLY A 21 12.44 14.06 10.70
N ARG A 22 12.65 12.77 10.38
CA ARG A 22 12.93 12.33 9.01
C ARG A 22 11.71 11.71 8.35
N LEU A 23 11.52 12.03 7.08
CA LEU A 23 10.50 11.42 6.26
C LEU A 23 10.83 9.94 5.97
N GLU A 24 9.90 9.06 6.32
CA GLU A 24 9.93 7.64 5.99
C GLU A 24 8.76 7.31 5.05
N TRP A 25 9.10 6.82 3.86
CA TRP A 25 8.12 6.30 2.91
C TRP A 25 7.77 4.84 3.23
N VAL A 26 6.48 4.57 3.40
CA VAL A 26 5.92 3.27 3.75
C VAL A 26 4.62 3.02 2.97
N LEU A 27 4.18 1.76 2.95
CA LEU A 27 2.87 1.41 2.39
C LEU A 27 1.75 1.89 3.33
N PRO A 28 0.60 2.34 2.77
CA PRO A 28 -0.59 2.62 3.56
C PRO A 28 -1.06 1.37 4.31
N LYS A 29 -1.39 1.53 5.59
CA LYS A 29 -1.82 0.45 6.49
C LYS A 29 -2.25 1.05 7.85
N GLY A 30 -3.20 0.41 8.50
CA GLY A 30 -3.46 0.63 9.91
C GLY A 30 -3.96 -0.61 10.64
N HIS A 31 -4.80 -0.41 11.64
CA HIS A 31 -5.27 -1.49 12.49
C HIS A 31 -6.58 -2.05 11.97
N VAL A 32 -6.75 -3.36 12.10
CA VAL A 32 -8.06 -3.99 11.90
C VAL A 32 -8.93 -3.65 13.11
N GLU A 33 -10.03 -2.96 12.86
CA GLU A 33 -11.05 -2.58 13.83
C GLU A 33 -12.03 -3.72 14.14
N ALA A 34 -12.86 -3.52 15.16
CA ALA A 34 -13.83 -4.53 15.57
C ALA A 34 -14.93 -4.69 14.52
N GLY A 35 -15.04 -5.89 13.94
CA GLY A 35 -16.09 -6.24 12.99
C GLY A 35 -15.71 -6.06 11.51
N GLU A 36 -14.48 -5.66 11.21
CA GLU A 36 -13.96 -5.61 9.84
C GLU A 36 -12.99 -6.76 9.52
N THR A 37 -12.90 -7.11 8.23
CA THR A 37 -11.85 -8.00 7.71
C THR A 37 -10.57 -7.19 7.40
N ALA A 38 -9.45 -7.88 7.20
CA ALA A 38 -8.19 -7.22 6.84
C ALA A 38 -8.29 -6.49 5.48
N GLU A 39 -9.08 -7.00 4.54
CA GLU A 39 -9.39 -6.36 3.26
C GLU A 39 -10.18 -5.07 3.45
N GLN A 40 -11.20 -5.10 4.32
CA GLN A 40 -12.01 -3.92 4.64
C GLN A 40 -11.16 -2.84 5.31
N ALA A 41 -10.31 -3.24 6.26
CA ALA A 41 -9.34 -2.37 6.88
C ALA A 41 -8.42 -1.73 5.83
N ALA A 42 -7.86 -2.52 4.91
CA ALA A 42 -6.96 -2.01 3.87
C ALA A 42 -7.62 -0.96 2.96
N VAL A 43 -8.89 -1.15 2.59
CA VAL A 43 -9.64 -0.16 1.79
C VAL A 43 -9.90 1.12 2.58
N ARG A 44 -10.32 1.00 3.85
CA ARG A 44 -10.58 2.14 4.75
C ARG A 44 -9.30 2.95 4.95
N GLU A 45 -8.22 2.29 5.33
CA GLU A 45 -6.92 2.92 5.61
C GLU A 45 -6.34 3.61 4.38
N VAL A 46 -6.43 3.01 3.18
CA VAL A 46 -6.05 3.70 1.94
C VAL A 46 -6.88 4.96 1.75
N SER A 47 -8.18 4.92 2.00
CA SER A 47 -9.02 6.12 1.88
C SER A 47 -8.66 7.19 2.91
N GLU A 48 -8.41 6.82 4.16
CA GLU A 48 -8.07 7.74 5.25
C GLU A 48 -6.68 8.37 5.04
N GLU A 49 -5.67 7.54 4.79
CA GLU A 49 -4.27 7.98 4.70
C GLU A 49 -3.93 8.65 3.36
N THR A 50 -4.70 8.40 2.29
CA THR A 50 -4.37 8.88 0.94
C THR A 50 -5.45 9.69 0.25
N GLY A 51 -6.70 9.67 0.72
CA GLY A 51 -7.84 10.29 0.04
C GLY A 51 -8.32 9.55 -1.23
N LEU A 52 -7.76 8.38 -1.53
CA LEU A 52 -8.12 7.58 -2.70
C LEU A 52 -9.23 6.57 -2.37
N THR A 53 -10.21 6.45 -3.26
CA THR A 53 -11.15 5.32 -3.22
C THR A 53 -10.54 4.14 -3.97
N SER A 54 -10.71 2.93 -3.45
CA SER A 54 -10.07 1.76 -4.02
C SER A 54 -10.89 0.48 -3.81
N ARG A 55 -10.51 -0.58 -4.53
CA ARG A 55 -11.06 -1.94 -4.34
C ARG A 55 -9.93 -2.96 -4.26
N VAL A 56 -10.12 -3.99 -3.46
CA VAL A 56 -9.16 -5.11 -3.38
C VAL A 56 -9.19 -5.92 -4.66
N VAL A 57 -7.99 -6.26 -5.14
CA VAL A 57 -7.75 -7.03 -6.37
C VAL A 57 -7.18 -8.40 -6.02
N ALA A 58 -6.18 -8.44 -5.14
CA ALA A 58 -5.51 -9.68 -4.75
C ALA A 58 -4.81 -9.54 -3.40
N ALA A 59 -4.53 -10.66 -2.73
CA ALA A 59 -3.61 -10.68 -1.59
C ALA A 59 -2.16 -10.64 -2.09
N VAL A 60 -1.34 -9.77 -1.50
CA VAL A 60 0.10 -9.68 -1.80
C VAL A 60 0.88 -10.58 -0.83
N GLY A 61 0.49 -10.59 0.45
CA GLY A 61 1.06 -11.46 1.48
C GLY A 61 1.34 -10.72 2.78
N ASP A 62 1.98 -11.41 3.71
CA ASP A 62 2.07 -10.95 5.09
C ASP A 62 3.50 -10.51 5.46
N ILE A 63 3.60 -9.53 6.35
CA ILE A 63 4.84 -9.18 7.04
C ILE A 63 4.64 -9.37 8.54
N ASP A 64 5.42 -10.28 9.11
CA ASP A 64 5.54 -10.47 10.56
C ASP A 64 6.79 -9.78 11.09
N TYR A 65 6.62 -8.98 12.14
CA TYR A 65 7.75 -8.38 12.84
C TYR A 65 7.47 -8.16 14.32
N TRP A 66 8.56 -8.00 15.06
CA TRP A 66 8.51 -7.62 16.47
C TRP A 66 9.03 -6.20 16.62
N PHE A 67 8.34 -5.38 17.41
CA PHE A 67 8.80 -4.04 17.77
C PHE A 67 8.69 -3.80 19.28
N GLY A 68 9.49 -2.86 19.77
CA GLY A 68 9.46 -2.44 21.17
C GLY A 68 8.57 -1.22 21.35
N ALA A 69 7.58 -1.31 22.24
CA ALA A 69 6.80 -0.17 22.69
C ALA A 69 6.45 -0.34 24.18
N ASN A 70 6.49 0.75 24.95
CA ASN A 70 6.14 0.75 26.38
C ASN A 70 6.87 -0.33 27.19
N ASN A 71 8.17 -0.50 26.93
CA ASN A 71 9.04 -1.52 27.54
C ASN A 71 8.56 -2.98 27.32
N ARG A 72 7.73 -3.22 26.30
CA ARG A 72 7.22 -4.54 25.91
C ARG A 72 7.60 -4.83 24.47
N ARG A 73 7.81 -6.12 24.20
CA ARG A 73 7.97 -6.65 22.85
C ARG A 73 6.59 -7.00 22.31
N ILE A 74 6.20 -6.38 21.20
CA ILE A 74 4.89 -6.58 20.56
C ILE A 74 5.12 -7.31 19.24
N HIS A 75 4.38 -8.40 19.04
CA HIS A 75 4.31 -9.09 17.75
C HIS A 75 3.24 -8.43 16.90
N LYS A 76 3.57 -8.10 15.64
CA LYS A 76 2.62 -7.54 14.69
C LYS A 76 2.74 -8.29 13.36
N THR A 77 1.59 -8.70 12.87
CA THR A 77 1.38 -9.24 11.51
C THR A 77 0.64 -8.18 10.71
N VAL A 78 1.08 -7.94 9.48
CA VAL A 78 0.43 -6.99 8.56
C VAL A 78 0.11 -7.72 7.26
N HIS A 79 -1.18 -7.82 6.96
CA HIS A 79 -1.70 -8.39 5.72
C HIS A 79 -1.71 -7.33 4.64
N HIS A 80 -0.98 -7.57 3.54
CA HIS A 80 -0.91 -6.63 2.42
C HIS A 80 -1.75 -7.13 1.26
N PHE A 81 -2.47 -6.19 0.65
CA PHE A 81 -3.33 -6.43 -0.49
C PHE A 81 -2.91 -5.52 -1.64
N LEU A 82 -3.19 -5.97 -2.85
CA LEU A 82 -3.13 -5.15 -4.05
C LEU A 82 -4.50 -4.51 -4.21
N LEU A 83 -4.52 -3.18 -4.23
CA LEU A 83 -5.74 -2.41 -4.43
C LEU A 83 -5.63 -1.64 -5.76
N GLU A 84 -6.74 -1.62 -6.49
CA GLU A 84 -6.91 -0.74 -7.65
C GLU A 84 -7.57 0.55 -7.18
N ALA A 85 -6.98 1.69 -7.52
CA ALA A 85 -7.59 2.98 -7.31
C ALA A 85 -8.76 3.18 -8.29
N THR A 86 -9.94 3.48 -7.75
CA THR A 86 -11.19 3.65 -8.52
C THR A 86 -11.65 5.11 -8.56
N GLY A 87 -10.96 6.01 -7.85
CA GLY A 87 -11.30 7.42 -7.77
C GLY A 87 -10.62 8.11 -6.58
N GLY A 88 -11.15 9.27 -6.19
CA GLY A 88 -10.59 10.09 -5.12
C GLY A 88 -9.49 11.03 -5.59
N SER A 89 -8.81 11.67 -4.65
CA SER A 89 -7.71 12.61 -4.89
C SER A 89 -6.74 12.54 -3.73
N LEU A 90 -5.44 12.69 -4.02
CA LEU A 90 -4.43 12.61 -2.97
C LEU A 90 -4.69 13.67 -1.89
N SER A 91 -4.75 13.22 -0.64
CA SER A 91 -4.91 14.05 0.54
C SER A 91 -3.96 13.63 1.65
N THR A 92 -3.60 14.58 2.50
CA THR A 92 -2.82 14.38 3.74
C THR A 92 -3.65 14.81 4.95
N ASP A 93 -4.97 14.60 4.91
CA ASP A 93 -5.87 14.99 6.00
C ASP A 93 -5.69 14.12 7.24
N ASP A 94 -5.16 12.91 7.09
CA ASP A 94 -4.74 12.08 8.21
C ASP A 94 -3.52 12.70 8.92
N VAL A 95 -3.66 12.90 10.23
CA VAL A 95 -2.61 13.46 11.10
C VAL A 95 -1.36 12.58 11.18
N GLU A 96 -1.46 11.29 10.92
CA GLU A 96 -0.34 10.36 10.87
C GLU A 96 0.47 10.45 9.57
N VAL A 97 -0.07 11.15 8.56
CA VAL A 97 0.49 11.27 7.21
C VAL A 97 1.00 12.69 6.96
N SER A 98 2.24 12.79 6.51
CA SER A 98 2.89 14.07 6.18
C SER A 98 2.99 14.32 4.68
N GLU A 99 3.00 13.25 3.87
CA GLU A 99 3.05 13.33 2.42
C GLU A 99 2.35 12.12 1.80
N VAL A 100 1.75 12.28 0.62
CA VAL A 100 1.24 11.17 -0.19
C VAL A 100 1.70 11.35 -1.61
N ALA A 101 2.23 10.28 -2.21
CA ALA A 101 2.75 10.35 -3.57
C ALA A 101 2.48 9.08 -4.37
N TRP A 102 2.14 9.28 -5.64
CA TRP A 102 2.27 8.24 -6.66
C TRP A 102 3.74 8.07 -7.02
N VAL A 103 4.23 6.84 -6.93
CA VAL A 103 5.61 6.46 -7.23
C VAL A 103 5.61 5.39 -8.31
N PRO A 104 6.47 5.50 -9.34
CA PRO A 104 6.65 4.44 -10.32
C PRO A 104 7.03 3.11 -9.64
N LEU A 105 6.43 2.00 -10.09
CA LEU A 105 6.63 0.69 -9.49
C LEU A 105 8.12 0.26 -9.48
N ASP A 106 8.87 0.64 -10.51
CA ASP A 106 10.31 0.38 -10.64
C ASP A 106 11.17 1.18 -9.63
N GLU A 107 10.73 2.38 -9.24
CA GLU A 107 11.37 3.20 -8.20
C GLU A 107 10.99 2.80 -6.77
N LEU A 108 9.87 2.07 -6.60
CA LEU A 108 9.26 1.76 -5.30
C LEU A 108 10.27 1.18 -4.30
N SER A 109 11.09 0.21 -4.76
CA SER A 109 12.07 -0.46 -3.91
C SER A 109 13.18 0.48 -3.40
N GLY A 110 13.52 1.53 -4.14
CA GLY A 110 14.53 2.51 -3.75
C GLY A 110 14.02 3.53 -2.71
N ARG A 111 12.72 3.78 -2.69
CA ARG A 111 12.10 4.78 -1.79
C ARG A 111 11.72 4.22 -0.43
N MET A 112 11.27 2.97 -0.36
CA MET A 112 10.70 2.41 0.87
C MET A 112 11.73 2.20 1.97
N ARG A 113 11.34 2.59 3.18
CA ARG A 113 12.19 2.49 4.38
C ARG A 113 12.54 1.04 4.73
N TYR A 114 11.56 0.14 4.73
CA TYR A 114 11.70 -1.20 5.30
C TYR A 114 12.03 -2.28 4.28
N ALA A 115 13.00 -3.14 4.62
CA ALA A 115 13.43 -4.24 3.75
C ALA A 115 12.35 -5.29 3.48
N SER A 116 11.40 -5.44 4.41
CA SER A 116 10.25 -6.34 4.29
C SER A 116 9.26 -5.84 3.23
N GLU A 117 8.92 -4.56 3.25
CA GLU A 117 8.08 -3.95 2.20
C GLU A 117 8.78 -4.02 0.84
N ARG A 118 10.10 -3.75 0.80
CA ARG A 118 10.91 -3.95 -0.43
C ARG A 118 10.87 -5.39 -0.94
N ARG A 119 10.71 -6.39 -0.07
CA ARG A 119 10.55 -7.79 -0.48
C ARG A 119 9.17 -8.04 -1.09
N LEU A 120 8.10 -7.50 -0.49
CA LEU A 120 6.76 -7.60 -1.04
C LEU A 120 6.64 -6.91 -2.40
N ALA A 121 7.18 -5.68 -2.54
CA ALA A 121 7.12 -4.93 -3.79
C ALA A 121 7.71 -5.67 -4.99
N ARG A 122 8.72 -6.54 -4.78
CA ARG A 122 9.30 -7.33 -5.88
C ARG A 122 8.35 -8.36 -6.48
N ARG A 123 7.27 -8.71 -5.77
CA ARG A 123 6.24 -9.64 -6.26
C ARG A 123 5.14 -8.92 -7.06
N LEU A 124 5.07 -7.58 -6.99
CA LEU A 124 4.01 -6.82 -7.64
C LEU A 124 3.97 -7.00 -9.17
N PRO A 125 5.09 -7.01 -9.91
CA PRO A 125 5.03 -7.22 -11.37
C PRO A 125 4.40 -8.56 -11.76
N GLU A 126 4.76 -9.64 -11.08
CA GLU A 126 4.20 -10.98 -11.31
C GLU A 126 2.71 -11.01 -10.97
N LEU A 127 2.33 -10.46 -9.81
CA LEU A 127 0.94 -10.42 -9.37
C LEU A 127 0.05 -9.59 -10.31
N LEU A 128 0.56 -8.45 -10.81
CA LEU A 128 -0.15 -7.61 -11.77
C LEU A 128 -0.37 -8.34 -13.09
N ALA A 129 0.63 -9.11 -13.56
CA ALA A 129 0.49 -9.93 -14.75
C ALA A 129 -0.55 -11.06 -14.55
N GLU A 130 -0.57 -11.71 -13.38
CA GLU A 130 -1.56 -12.73 -13.03
C GLU A 130 -2.98 -12.17 -13.01
N VAL A 131 -3.17 -10.99 -12.40
CA VAL A 131 -4.47 -10.29 -12.35
C VAL A 131 -4.92 -9.90 -13.76
N ALA A 132 -4.03 -9.36 -14.59
CA ALA A 132 -4.37 -8.98 -15.96
C ALA A 132 -4.70 -10.18 -16.86
N ALA A 133 -4.07 -11.33 -16.60
CA ALA A 133 -4.30 -12.57 -17.33
C ALA A 133 -5.54 -13.34 -16.83
N ALA A 134 -6.05 -13.04 -15.63
CA ALA A 134 -7.27 -13.66 -15.13
C ALA A 134 -8.46 -13.21 -15.98
N PRO A 135 -9.25 -14.15 -16.57
CA PRO A 135 -10.45 -13.77 -17.28
C PRO A 135 -11.35 -13.01 -16.31
N HIS A 136 -11.84 -11.84 -16.73
CA HIS A 136 -12.84 -11.09 -15.99
C HIS A 136 -14.01 -12.05 -15.80
N GLY A 137 -14.15 -12.57 -14.57
CA GLY A 137 -15.26 -13.44 -14.23
C GLY A 137 -16.52 -12.61 -14.35
N ASP A 138 -17.25 -12.80 -15.45
CA ASP A 138 -18.61 -12.30 -15.62
C ASP A 138 -19.42 -12.70 -14.39
N GLY A 139 -19.71 -11.71 -13.56
CA GLY A 139 -20.61 -11.85 -12.43
C GLY A 139 -22.02 -12.07 -12.95
N ARG A 140 -22.55 -13.27 -12.70
CA ARG A 140 -23.98 -13.57 -12.76
C ARG A 140 -24.77 -12.76 -11.74
#